data_AF-A0A0G4GXT0-F1
#
_entry.id   AF-A0A0G4GXT0-F1
#
_cell.length_a   1.000
_cell.length_b   1.000
_cell.length_c   1.000
_cell.angle_alpha   90.00
_cell.angle_beta   90.00
_cell.angle_gamma   90.00
#
_symmetry.space_group_name_H-M   'P 1'
#
loop_
_entity.id
_entity.type
_entity.pdbx_description
1 polymer ?
#
loop_
_entity_poly.entity_id
_entity_poly.type
_entity_poly.pdbx_seq_one_letter_code
_entity_poly.pdbx_strand_id
1 'polypeptide(L)'
;MSCCCGDTVKQASEEAKQEMAAEEDEAIHGEVPADTDCLICFETITCENYVEYQTQGGSQWHPAKFCWDCIQQLLKEQFQKYMDGVQNTDCEREQRALLSRGPPIRVRDKNGFPECGDEEVGRLWLCGEGRVHEGKVEGCVEGEERMKLWNTHRQFMVEKENDNDKETDERFEAEACGVYLSAGCVVCECGV
;
A
#
# COMPACT_ATOMS: atom_id res chain seq x y z
N MET A 1 21.69 -63.60 0.53
CA MET A 1 20.48 -62.78 0.67
C MET A 1 20.55 -62.07 2.00
N SER A 2 20.87 -60.77 1.98
CA SER A 2 20.32 -59.72 2.85
C SER A 2 21.29 -58.53 2.81
N CYS A 3 20.96 -57.52 2.00
CA CYS A 3 21.55 -56.18 2.13
C CYS A 3 20.57 -55.36 2.97
N CYS A 4 20.99 -54.92 4.15
CA CYS A 4 20.31 -53.89 4.93
C CYS A 4 21.06 -52.57 4.73
N CYS A 5 20.53 -51.69 3.89
CA CYS A 5 20.95 -50.30 3.82
C CYS A 5 19.72 -49.44 3.54
N GLY A 6 19.34 -48.61 4.50
CA GLY A 6 18.31 -47.60 4.30
C GLY A 6 17.60 -47.28 5.59
N ASP A 7 18.18 -46.40 6.41
CA ASP A 7 17.43 -45.57 7.37
C ASP A 7 18.30 -44.40 7.91
N THR A 8 19.10 -43.76 7.06
CA THR A 8 19.83 -42.53 7.42
C THR A 8 19.78 -41.43 6.36
N VAL A 9 18.86 -41.52 5.39
CA VAL A 9 18.74 -40.51 4.31
C VAL A 9 17.63 -39.48 4.58
N LYS A 10 16.78 -39.68 5.60
CA LYS A 10 15.61 -38.82 5.82
C LYS A 10 15.80 -37.61 6.74
N GLN A 11 16.96 -37.47 7.39
CA GLN A 11 17.22 -36.33 8.28
C GLN A 11 18.12 -35.24 7.69
N ALA A 12 18.62 -35.41 6.46
CA ALA A 12 19.52 -34.43 5.82
C ALA A 12 18.81 -33.43 4.88
N SER A 13 17.51 -33.57 4.63
CA SER A 13 16.81 -32.77 3.60
C SER A 13 16.05 -31.55 4.12
N GLU A 14 15.91 -31.38 5.43
CA GLU A 14 15.20 -30.22 6.01
C GLU A 14 16.17 -29.11 6.47
N GLU A 15 17.42 -29.44 6.79
CA GLU A 15 18.41 -28.47 7.26
C GLU A 15 19.06 -27.67 6.10
N ALA A 16 18.98 -28.16 4.86
CA ALA A 16 19.62 -27.52 3.69
C ALA A 16 18.75 -26.48 2.94
N LYS A 17 17.48 -26.29 3.33
CA LYS A 17 16.61 -25.25 2.73
C LYS A 17 16.59 -23.93 3.49
N GLN A 18 17.23 -23.88 4.65
CA GLN A 18 17.19 -22.74 5.55
C GLN A 18 18.43 -21.83 5.46
N GLU A 19 19.37 -22.13 4.53
CA GLU A 19 20.68 -21.48 4.44
C GLU A 19 20.88 -20.58 3.20
N MET A 20 19.80 -20.09 2.56
CA MET A 20 19.90 -19.15 1.41
C MET A 20 19.21 -17.79 1.61
N ALA A 21 18.93 -17.38 2.85
CA ALA A 21 18.29 -16.10 3.17
C ALA A 21 19.13 -15.17 4.08
N ALA A 22 20.41 -15.50 4.28
CA ALA A 22 21.35 -14.64 4.97
C ALA A 22 22.40 -14.11 3.97
N GLU A 23 21.95 -13.33 2.98
CA GLU A 23 22.83 -12.27 2.51
C GLU A 23 22.92 -11.29 3.68
N GLU A 24 24.02 -11.38 4.43
CA GLU A 24 24.48 -10.30 5.30
C GLU A 24 24.76 -9.10 4.38
N ASP A 25 23.71 -8.34 4.09
CA ASP A 25 23.84 -6.98 3.58
C ASP A 25 24.65 -6.26 4.67
N GLU A 26 25.93 -5.96 4.42
CA GLU A 26 26.77 -5.07 5.26
C GLU A 26 26.22 -3.63 5.21
N ALA A 27 24.90 -3.48 5.28
CA ALA A 27 24.21 -2.22 5.34
C ALA A 27 24.42 -1.64 6.74
N ILE A 28 24.83 -0.39 6.77
CA ILE A 28 24.95 0.38 8.00
C ILE A 28 23.53 0.69 8.46
N HIS A 29 23.03 -0.10 9.42
CA HIS A 29 21.75 0.14 10.09
C HIS A 29 21.87 1.29 11.10
N GLY A 30 20.77 2.00 11.32
CA GLY A 30 20.70 3.09 12.27
C GLY A 30 20.65 2.62 13.73
N GLU A 31 20.91 3.55 14.64
CA GLU A 31 20.64 3.33 16.06
C GLU A 31 19.16 3.59 16.38
N VAL A 32 18.65 2.90 17.39
CA VAL A 32 17.28 3.10 17.88
C VAL A 32 17.14 4.55 18.35
N PRO A 33 16.18 5.32 17.80
CA PRO A 33 15.96 6.68 18.26
C PRO A 33 15.54 6.70 19.73
N ALA A 34 16.18 7.55 20.53
CA ALA A 34 15.84 7.69 21.95
C ALA A 34 14.37 8.12 22.14
N ASP A 35 13.72 7.58 23.16
CA ASP A 35 12.35 7.94 23.59
C ASP A 35 11.31 7.90 22.45
N THR A 36 11.36 6.87 21.60
CA THR A 36 10.38 6.67 20.53
C THR A 36 9.40 5.55 20.89
N ASP A 37 8.11 5.85 20.78
CA ASP A 37 7.03 4.88 21.02
C ASP A 37 6.38 4.45 19.69
N CYS A 38 5.88 3.22 19.68
CA CYS A 38 5.11 2.67 18.56
C CYS A 38 3.80 3.43 18.37
N LEU A 39 3.49 3.85 17.15
CA LEU A 39 2.26 4.60 16.85
C LEU A 39 0.96 3.78 16.99
N ILE A 40 1.03 2.45 17.10
CA ILE A 40 -0.14 1.58 17.24
C ILE A 40 -0.38 1.21 18.70
N CYS A 41 0.60 0.58 19.36
CA CYS A 41 0.45 0.10 20.73
C CYS A 41 0.94 1.09 21.79
N PHE A 42 1.62 2.18 21.41
CA PHE A 42 2.23 3.15 22.32
C PHE A 42 3.27 2.56 23.28
N GLU A 43 3.80 1.38 22.97
CA GLU A 43 4.91 0.79 23.70
C GLU A 43 6.23 1.37 23.18
N THR A 44 7.21 1.49 24.07
CA THR A 44 8.53 2.00 23.75
C THR A 44 9.27 1.07 22.79
N ILE A 45 9.85 1.67 21.76
CA ILE A 45 10.68 0.97 20.79
C ILE A 45 12.10 0.87 21.35
N THR A 46 12.55 -0.37 21.54
CA THR A 46 13.92 -0.72 21.94
C THR A 46 14.59 -1.48 20.80
N CYS A 47 15.87 -1.86 20.92
CA CYS A 47 16.48 -2.65 19.84
C CYS A 47 15.76 -4.00 19.64
N GLU A 48 15.12 -4.57 20.66
CA GLU A 48 14.42 -5.85 20.54
C GLU A 48 13.28 -5.80 19.51
N ASN A 49 12.59 -4.66 19.37
CA ASN A 49 11.43 -4.50 18.51
C ASN A 49 11.58 -3.36 17.47
N TYR A 50 12.78 -2.77 17.35
CA TYR A 50 13.09 -1.73 16.37
C TYR A 50 13.23 -2.32 14.97
N VAL A 51 12.56 -1.67 14.03
CA VAL A 51 12.47 -2.13 12.63
C VAL A 51 12.87 -1.01 11.69
N GLU A 52 13.69 -1.35 10.72
CA GLU A 52 13.97 -0.52 9.56
C GLU A 52 13.32 -1.10 8.31
N TYR A 53 13.08 -0.26 7.32
CA TYR A 53 12.48 -0.68 6.07
C TYR A 53 13.15 -0.02 4.86
N GLN A 54 13.04 -0.67 3.71
CA GLN A 54 13.42 -0.11 2.41
C GLN A 54 12.18 0.06 1.54
N THR A 55 12.18 1.11 0.72
CA THR A 55 11.18 1.31 -0.34
C THR A 55 11.38 0.29 -1.48
N GLN A 56 10.38 0.10 -2.34
CA GLN A 56 10.56 -0.79 -3.50
C GLN A 56 11.60 -0.23 -4.46
N GLY A 57 12.69 -0.96 -4.66
CA GLY A 57 13.80 -0.53 -5.52
C GLY A 57 14.76 0.47 -4.86
N GLY A 58 14.51 0.86 -3.61
CA GLY A 58 15.44 1.66 -2.81
C GLY A 58 16.52 0.81 -2.16
N SER A 59 17.68 1.41 -1.91
CA SER A 59 18.78 0.81 -1.15
C SER A 59 18.97 1.42 0.23
N GLN A 60 18.20 2.47 0.55
CA GLN A 60 18.31 3.18 1.83
C GLN A 60 17.34 2.58 2.86
N TRP A 61 17.86 2.32 4.05
CA TRP A 61 17.08 1.91 5.21
C TRP A 61 16.50 3.13 5.94
N HIS A 62 15.25 3.02 6.35
CA HIS A 62 14.50 4.06 7.05
C HIS A 62 13.89 3.49 8.33
N PRO A 63 13.86 4.26 9.44
CA PRO A 63 13.23 3.81 10.69
C PRO A 63 11.72 3.70 10.54
N ALA A 64 11.15 2.55 10.87
CA ALA A 64 9.70 2.38 10.96
C ALA A 64 9.15 3.11 12.19
N LYS A 65 7.87 3.50 12.13
CA LYS A 65 7.14 4.11 13.26
C LYS A 65 6.35 3.10 14.10
N PHE A 66 6.44 1.82 13.74
CA PHE A 66 5.78 0.72 14.42
C PHE A 66 6.82 -0.24 15.00
N CYS A 67 6.51 -0.83 16.17
CA CYS A 67 7.29 -1.94 16.69
C CYS A 67 7.08 -3.22 15.85
N TRP A 68 8.00 -4.15 15.97
CA TRP A 68 7.95 -5.44 15.27
C TRP A 68 6.63 -6.19 15.45
N ASP A 69 6.09 -6.28 16.67
CA ASP A 69 4.85 -7.01 16.95
C ASP A 69 3.65 -6.44 16.18
N CYS A 70 3.57 -5.11 16.09
CA CYS A 70 2.52 -4.45 15.31
C CYS A 70 2.70 -4.66 13.80
N ILE A 71 3.95 -4.68 13.32
CA ILE A 71 4.26 -5.02 11.93
C ILE A 71 3.89 -6.48 11.63
N GLN A 72 4.14 -7.41 12.55
CA GLN A 72 3.72 -8.80 12.41
C GLN A 72 2.19 -8.94 12.32
N GLN A 73 1.43 -8.17 13.10
CA GLN A 73 -0.03 -8.14 12.98
C GLN A 73 -0.48 -7.59 11.62
N LEU A 74 0.16 -6.52 11.14
CA LEU A 74 -0.09 -5.97 9.80
C LEU A 74 0.16 -7.02 8.70
N LEU A 75 1.29 -7.73 8.77
CA LEU A 75 1.64 -8.80 7.82
C LEU A 75 0.58 -9.91 7.77
N LYS A 76 -0.01 -10.28 8.93
CA LYS A 76 -1.04 -11.33 9.02
C LYS A 76 -2.41 -10.86 8.54
N GLU A 77 -2.80 -9.64 8.87
CA GLU A 77 -4.19 -9.20 8.73
C GLU A 77 -4.46 -8.37 7.47
N GLN A 78 -3.45 -7.73 6.88
CA GLN A 78 -3.65 -6.77 5.80
C GLN A 78 -4.34 -7.40 4.58
N PHE A 79 -3.98 -8.63 4.21
CA PHE A 79 -4.62 -9.32 3.08
C PHE A 79 -6.08 -9.66 3.37
N GLN A 80 -6.37 -10.19 4.56
CA GLN A 80 -7.75 -10.52 4.94
C GLN A 80 -8.62 -9.26 5.02
N LYS A 81 -8.10 -8.17 5.60
CA LYS A 81 -8.79 -6.87 5.62
C LYS A 81 -9.10 -6.35 4.21
N TYR A 82 -8.20 -6.55 3.26
CA TYR A 82 -8.46 -6.23 1.85
C TYR A 82 -9.61 -7.06 1.29
N MET A 83 -9.59 -8.39 1.50
CA MET A 83 -10.64 -9.29 1.00
C MET A 83 -12.00 -8.95 1.61
N ASP A 84 -12.06 -8.74 2.92
CA ASP A 84 -13.26 -8.34 3.63
C ASP A 84 -13.78 -6.99 3.16
N GLY A 85 -12.87 -6.02 2.95
CA GLY A 85 -13.21 -4.70 2.43
C GLY A 85 -13.82 -4.76 1.03
N VAL A 86 -13.24 -5.53 0.12
CA VAL A 86 -13.75 -5.67 -1.26
C VAL A 86 -15.10 -6.39 -1.29
N GLN A 87 -15.33 -7.38 -0.42
CA GLN A 87 -16.57 -8.15 -0.39
C GLN A 87 -17.71 -7.46 0.35
N ASN A 88 -17.41 -6.71 1.41
CA ASN A 88 -18.42 -6.22 2.34
C ASN A 88 -18.62 -4.69 2.33
N THR A 89 -17.75 -3.90 1.69
CA THR A 89 -17.93 -2.43 1.66
C THR A 89 -19.17 -2.04 0.85
N ASP A 90 -19.99 -1.17 1.43
CA ASP A 90 -21.11 -0.50 0.77
C ASP A 90 -20.74 0.92 0.28
N CYS A 91 -19.53 1.38 0.58
CA CYS A 91 -19.04 2.70 0.20
C CYS A 91 -18.32 2.66 -1.15
N GLU A 92 -18.95 3.20 -2.19
CA GLU A 92 -18.38 3.27 -3.54
C GLU A 92 -16.97 3.90 -3.59
N ARG A 93 -16.73 4.96 -2.81
CA ARG A 93 -15.41 5.61 -2.74
C ARG A 93 -14.34 4.67 -2.19
N GLU A 94 -14.67 3.91 -1.16
CA GLU A 94 -13.77 2.93 -0.56
C GLU A 94 -13.55 1.76 -1.53
N GLN A 95 -14.62 1.23 -2.13
CA GLN A 95 -14.53 0.16 -3.12
C GLN A 95 -13.61 0.54 -4.29
N ARG A 96 -13.77 1.76 -4.85
CA ARG A 96 -12.90 2.28 -5.91
C ARG A 96 -11.45 2.40 -5.45
N ALA A 97 -11.21 2.87 -4.23
CA ALA A 97 -9.86 2.98 -3.70
C ALA A 97 -9.20 1.60 -3.51
N LEU A 98 -9.93 0.62 -2.96
CA LEU A 98 -9.45 -0.76 -2.81
C LEU A 98 -9.13 -1.39 -4.17
N LEU A 99 -10.06 -1.29 -5.13
CA LEU A 99 -9.88 -1.86 -6.46
C LEU A 99 -8.81 -1.15 -7.29
N SER A 100 -8.56 0.15 -7.08
CA SER A 100 -7.46 0.84 -7.75
C SER A 100 -6.08 0.36 -7.30
N ARG A 101 -5.96 -0.08 -6.04
CA ARG A 101 -4.71 -0.59 -5.46
C ARG A 101 -4.50 -2.07 -5.79
N GLY A 102 -5.60 -2.82 -5.78
CA GLY A 102 -5.59 -4.27 -5.98
C GLY A 102 -5.11 -5.02 -4.73
N PRO A 103 -5.01 -6.37 -4.83
CA PRO A 103 -4.63 -7.20 -3.70
C PRO A 103 -3.20 -6.88 -3.23
N PRO A 104 -2.98 -6.68 -1.92
CA PRO A 104 -1.67 -6.37 -1.38
C PRO A 104 -0.73 -7.58 -1.49
N ILE A 105 0.52 -7.33 -1.84
CA ILE A 105 1.59 -8.33 -1.85
C ILE A 105 2.48 -8.14 -0.62
N ARG A 106 2.79 -6.89 -0.30
CA ARG A 106 3.64 -6.53 0.83
C ARG A 106 2.98 -5.56 1.79
N VAL A 107 3.59 -5.42 2.97
CA VAL A 107 3.08 -4.57 4.03
C VAL A 107 3.03 -3.11 3.58
N ARG A 108 1.95 -2.42 3.93
CA ARG A 108 1.72 -1.04 3.52
C ARG A 108 1.00 -0.28 4.62
N ASP A 109 1.61 0.82 5.06
CA ASP A 109 0.97 1.80 5.93
C ASP A 109 1.69 3.15 5.78
N LYS A 110 0.96 4.19 5.44
CA LYS A 110 1.52 5.53 5.20
C LYS A 110 2.10 6.17 6.46
N ASN A 111 1.54 5.86 7.63
CA ASN A 111 1.96 6.43 8.89
C ASN A 111 3.12 5.62 9.50
N GLY A 112 3.07 4.29 9.34
CA GLY A 112 4.12 3.37 9.76
C GLY A 112 5.40 3.48 8.93
N PHE A 113 5.23 3.70 7.63
CA PHE A 113 6.31 3.75 6.63
C PHE A 113 6.23 5.05 5.79
N PRO A 114 6.57 6.22 6.37
CA PRO A 114 6.37 7.51 5.72
C PRO A 114 7.02 7.66 4.34
N GLU A 115 8.20 7.06 4.14
CA GLU A 115 8.98 7.16 2.89
C GLU A 115 8.39 6.31 1.76
N CYS A 116 7.60 5.28 2.09
CA CYS A 116 6.83 4.53 1.10
C CYS A 116 5.56 5.26 0.65
N GLY A 117 5.07 6.22 1.44
CA GLY A 117 3.84 6.94 1.17
C GLY A 117 2.64 6.01 0.97
N ASP A 118 2.18 5.87 -0.28
CA ASP A 118 1.06 5.01 -0.66
C ASP A 118 1.52 3.71 -1.37
N GLU A 119 2.80 3.41 -1.38
CA GLU A 119 3.38 2.18 -1.94
C GLU A 119 3.66 1.13 -0.85
N GLU A 120 3.89 -0.11 -1.26
CA GLU A 120 4.22 -1.19 -0.31
C GLU A 120 5.72 -1.16 0.05
N VAL A 121 6.05 -1.67 1.22
CA VAL A 121 7.44 -1.80 1.68
C VAL A 121 8.18 -2.86 0.85
N GLY A 122 9.46 -2.64 0.57
CA GLY A 122 10.34 -3.59 -0.11
C GLY A 122 10.84 -4.69 0.82
N ARG A 123 11.65 -4.31 1.80
CA ARG A 123 12.31 -5.19 2.78
C ARG A 123 12.17 -4.60 4.18
N LEU A 124 12.17 -5.46 5.19
CA LEU A 124 12.15 -5.09 6.61
C LEU A 124 13.41 -5.63 7.26
N TRP A 125 13.98 -4.92 8.23
CA TRP A 125 15.10 -5.39 9.03
C TRP A 125 14.78 -5.20 10.51
N LEU A 126 15.03 -6.24 11.32
CA LEU A 126 14.76 -6.23 12.75
C LEU A 126 16.07 -6.15 13.53
N CYS A 127 16.22 -5.14 14.39
CA CYS A 127 17.43 -4.95 15.21
C CYS A 127 17.66 -6.09 16.20
N GLY A 128 16.60 -6.58 16.85
CA GLY A 128 16.70 -7.60 17.88
C GLY A 128 17.27 -8.93 17.38
N GLU A 129 17.00 -9.28 16.12
CA GLU A 129 17.52 -10.48 15.48
C GLU A 129 18.72 -10.20 14.56
N GLY A 130 18.93 -8.95 14.16
CA GLY A 130 19.92 -8.56 13.16
C GLY A 130 19.65 -9.15 11.77
N ARG A 131 18.38 -9.38 11.42
CA ARG A 131 17.99 -10.09 10.18
C ARG A 131 17.01 -9.30 9.34
N VAL A 132 17.13 -9.50 8.03
CA VAL A 132 16.20 -8.98 7.03
C VAL A 132 15.03 -9.96 6.89
N HIS A 133 13.81 -9.42 6.97
CA HIS A 133 12.56 -10.11 6.76
C HIS A 133 11.92 -9.65 5.44
N GLU A 134 11.32 -10.61 4.71
CA GLU A 134 10.47 -10.28 3.58
C GLU A 134 9.19 -9.61 4.09
N GLY A 135 8.86 -8.42 3.58
CA GLY A 135 7.64 -7.70 3.97
C GLY A 135 6.35 -8.29 3.37
N LYS A 136 6.33 -9.58 2.99
CA LYS A 136 5.18 -10.20 2.31
C LYS A 136 4.04 -10.48 3.30
N VAL A 137 2.83 -10.12 2.91
CA VAL A 137 1.64 -10.35 3.73
C VAL A 137 1.17 -11.80 3.62
N GLU A 138 0.62 -12.33 4.71
CA GLU A 138 0.10 -13.69 4.75
C GLU A 138 -1.10 -13.85 3.80
N GLY A 139 -1.10 -14.92 3.01
CA GLY A 139 -2.16 -15.18 2.02
C GLY A 139 -2.04 -14.37 0.73
N CYS A 140 -0.97 -13.58 0.54
CA CYS A 140 -0.76 -12.83 -0.69
C CYS A 140 -0.70 -13.75 -1.93
N VAL A 141 -1.26 -13.28 -3.03
CA VAL A 141 -1.13 -13.90 -4.34
C VAL A 141 -0.24 -13.02 -5.23
N GLU A 142 0.65 -13.65 -5.99
CA GLU A 142 1.59 -12.99 -6.91
C GLU A 142 1.35 -13.41 -8.37
N GLY A 143 1.90 -12.65 -9.30
CA GLY A 143 1.89 -12.99 -10.73
C GLY A 143 0.49 -13.12 -11.34
N GLU A 144 0.26 -14.19 -12.10
CA GLU A 144 -0.99 -14.42 -12.82
C GLU A 144 -2.19 -14.59 -11.88
N GLU A 145 -2.00 -15.26 -10.75
CA GLU A 145 -3.08 -15.49 -9.78
C GLU A 145 -3.57 -14.18 -9.16
N ARG A 146 -2.64 -13.26 -8.87
CA ARG A 146 -2.99 -11.90 -8.45
C ARG A 146 -3.82 -11.18 -9.50
N MET A 147 -3.40 -11.25 -10.76
CA MET A 147 -4.11 -10.59 -11.87
C MET A 147 -5.50 -11.20 -12.08
N LYS A 148 -5.65 -12.52 -11.97
CA LYS A 148 -6.96 -13.20 -12.02
C LYS A 148 -7.87 -12.72 -10.90
N LEU A 149 -7.40 -12.77 -9.65
CA LEU A 149 -8.17 -12.31 -8.49
C LEU A 149 -8.60 -10.85 -8.63
N TRP A 150 -7.66 -9.99 -9.03
CA TRP A 150 -7.93 -8.57 -9.21
C TRP A 150 -8.94 -8.31 -10.33
N ASN A 151 -8.83 -9.01 -11.46
CA ASN A 151 -9.79 -8.90 -12.57
C ASN A 151 -11.19 -9.37 -12.14
N THR A 152 -11.29 -10.46 -11.38
CA THR A 152 -12.57 -10.93 -10.82
C THR A 152 -13.19 -9.87 -9.92
N HIS A 153 -12.44 -9.25 -9.03
CA HIS A 153 -12.98 -8.20 -8.15
C HIS A 153 -13.44 -6.96 -8.92
N ARG A 154 -12.74 -6.59 -9.99
CA ARG A 154 -13.12 -5.43 -10.82
C ARG A 154 -14.41 -5.65 -11.62
N GLN A 155 -14.82 -6.90 -11.88
CA GLN A 155 -16.09 -7.19 -12.56
C GLN A 155 -17.33 -6.80 -11.73
N PHE A 156 -17.19 -6.67 -10.41
CA PHE A 156 -18.28 -6.29 -9.51
C PHE A 156 -18.32 -4.78 -9.21
N MET A 157 -17.56 -3.97 -9.96
CA MET A 157 -17.69 -2.52 -9.86
C MET A 157 -19.11 -2.11 -10.25
N VAL A 158 -19.80 -1.44 -9.34
CA VAL A 158 -21.06 -0.76 -9.65
C VAL A 158 -20.72 0.37 -10.63
N GLU A 159 -20.98 0.16 -11.92
CA GLU A 159 -21.01 1.24 -12.87
C GLU A 159 -22.18 2.15 -12.47
N LYS A 160 -21.87 3.43 -12.20
CA LYS A 160 -22.92 4.44 -12.23
C LYS A 160 -23.41 4.48 -13.67
N GLU A 161 -24.63 4.03 -13.90
CA GLU A 161 -25.39 4.47 -15.08
C GLU A 161 -25.30 6.00 -15.07
N ASN A 162 -24.56 6.56 -16.03
CA ASN A 162 -24.68 7.97 -16.34
C ASN A 162 -26.07 8.13 -16.95
N ASP A 163 -27.06 8.48 -16.12
CA ASP A 163 -28.34 9.04 -16.56
C ASP A 163 -28.08 10.40 -17.22
N ASN A 164 -27.44 10.38 -18.40
CA ASN A 164 -27.23 11.57 -19.21
C ASN A 164 -27.58 11.27 -20.66
N ASP A 165 -28.79 10.76 -20.87
CA ASP A 165 -29.48 10.83 -22.15
C ASP A 165 -30.89 11.40 -21.94
N LYS A 166 -31.04 12.69 -22.26
CA LYS A 166 -32.18 13.36 -22.91
C LYS A 166 -31.71 14.76 -23.32
N GLU A 167 -31.31 14.95 -24.57
CA GLU A 167 -32.18 15.27 -25.71
C GLU A 167 -32.32 16.80 -25.88
N THR A 168 -32.06 17.24 -27.10
CA THR A 168 -31.95 18.60 -27.63
C THR A 168 -33.15 19.50 -27.31
N ASP A 169 -32.88 20.75 -26.90
CA ASP A 169 -33.79 21.88 -27.10
C ASP A 169 -33.06 23.00 -27.88
N GLU A 170 -33.07 22.87 -29.21
CA GLU A 170 -32.84 23.99 -30.11
C GLU A 170 -34.09 24.88 -30.14
N ARG A 171 -34.22 25.81 -29.19
CA ARG A 171 -35.11 26.98 -29.35
C ARG A 171 -34.74 28.14 -28.44
N PHE A 172 -33.87 29.02 -28.91
CA PHE A 172 -34.03 30.44 -28.61
C PHE A 172 -33.86 31.23 -29.91
N GLU A 173 -35.00 31.68 -30.41
CA GLU A 173 -35.13 32.50 -31.60
C GLU A 173 -34.31 33.78 -31.43
N ALA A 174 -33.56 34.11 -32.48
CA ALA A 174 -32.98 35.42 -32.67
C ALA A 174 -34.11 36.46 -32.77
N GLU A 175 -34.13 37.45 -31.89
CA GLU A 175 -34.66 38.76 -32.23
C GLU A 175 -33.57 39.82 -32.09
N ALA A 176 -33.42 40.53 -33.18
CA ALA A 176 -32.51 41.63 -33.38
C ALA A 176 -32.88 42.82 -32.49
N CYS A 177 -31.88 43.44 -31.89
CA CYS A 177 -31.79 44.89 -31.93
C CYS A 177 -30.32 45.30 -31.83
N GLY A 178 -29.70 45.53 -32.99
CA GLY A 178 -28.46 46.28 -33.06
C GLY A 178 -28.78 47.77 -33.11
N VAL A 179 -28.08 48.57 -32.33
CA VAL A 179 -27.65 49.96 -32.63
C VAL A 179 -26.43 50.23 -31.73
N TYR A 180 -25.22 50.14 -32.28
CA TYR A 180 -24.39 51.27 -32.75
C TYR A 180 -23.72 52.11 -31.65
N LEU A 181 -22.38 52.17 -31.77
CA LEU A 181 -21.44 53.04 -31.07
C LEU A 181 -21.84 54.52 -31.12
N SER A 182 -21.68 55.26 -30.00
CA SER A 182 -20.94 56.54 -29.97
C SER A 182 -20.86 57.18 -28.56
N ALA A 183 -19.63 57.56 -28.21
CA ALA A 183 -19.18 58.79 -27.55
C ALA A 183 -19.81 59.32 -26.23
N GLY A 184 -18.91 59.60 -25.26
CA GLY A 184 -19.10 60.57 -24.16
C GLY A 184 -18.82 59.96 -22.78
N CYS A 185 -17.62 60.08 -22.17
CA CYS A 185 -17.22 61.18 -21.24
C CYS A 185 -18.30 61.42 -20.16
N VAL A 186 -18.09 61.30 -18.84
CA VAL A 186 -17.12 61.98 -17.95
C VAL A 186 -17.19 61.33 -16.54
N VAL A 187 -16.01 61.09 -15.94
CA VAL A 187 -15.57 61.22 -14.53
C VAL A 187 -16.57 61.11 -13.36
N CYS A 188 -16.23 60.28 -12.36
CA CYS A 188 -16.25 60.60 -10.91
C CYS A 188 -15.49 59.48 -10.15
N GLU A 189 -14.19 59.62 -9.93
CA GLU A 189 -13.55 60.15 -8.70
C GLU A 189 -13.91 59.41 -7.40
N CYS A 190 -12.95 58.59 -6.98
CA CYS A 190 -12.66 58.21 -5.61
C CYS A 190 -12.31 59.46 -4.78
N GLY A 191 -12.90 59.57 -3.58
CA GLY A 191 -12.56 60.59 -2.60
C GLY A 191 -12.24 59.98 -1.23
N VAL A 192 -10.94 59.94 -0.91
CA VAL A 192 -10.37 60.40 0.37
C VAL A 192 -9.29 61.40 0.00
#